data_AF-X1PKW9-F1
#
_entry.id   AF-X1PKW9-F1
#
_cell.length_a   1.000
_cell.length_b   1.000
_cell.length_c   1.000
_cell.angle_alpha   90.00
_cell.angle_beta   90.00
_cell.angle_gamma   90.00
#
_symmetry.space_group_name_H-M   'P 1'
#
loop_
_entity.id
_entity.type
_entity.pdbx_description
1 polymer ?
#
loop_
_entity_poly.entity_id
_entity_poly.type
_entity_poly.pdbx_seq_one_letter_code
_entity_poly.pdbx_strand_id
1 'polypeptide(L)'
;MGIVFGAIDTGLLGVAALIGASFAGILGAIVGGAAGDAVTDGFAGLFEGKMAEYLRKHGIKEARTPLSSSMGKMSGCLIGVGIVLTIAWSILKISI
;
A
#
# COMPACT_ATOMS: atom_id res chain seq x y z
N MET A 1 5.52 15.04 -8.49
CA MET A 1 5.37 13.94 -7.51
C MET A 1 5.52 12.56 -8.14
N GLY A 2 5.18 12.32 -9.41
CA GLY A 2 5.05 10.95 -9.96
C GLY A 2 6.28 10.03 -9.90
N ILE A 3 7.39 10.38 -10.56
CA ILE A 3 8.50 9.43 -10.77
C ILE A 3 9.32 9.19 -9.50
N VAL A 4 9.64 10.26 -8.76
CA VAL A 4 10.45 10.15 -7.53
C VAL A 4 9.67 9.44 -6.42
N PHE A 5 8.38 9.74 -6.27
CA PHE A 5 7.54 9.05 -5.31
C PHE A 5 7.34 7.58 -5.70
N GLY A 6 7.04 7.29 -6.97
CA GLY A 6 6.91 5.92 -7.47
C GLY A 6 8.19 5.11 -7.30
N ALA A 7 9.37 5.72 -7.53
CA ALA A 7 10.66 5.03 -7.31
C ALA A 7 10.90 4.69 -5.83
N ILE A 8 10.50 5.56 -4.91
CA ILE A 8 10.61 5.32 -3.46
C ILE A 8 9.59 4.28 -3.01
N ASP A 9 8.35 4.39 -3.48
CA ASP A 9 7.22 3.51 -3.17
C ASP A 9 7.48 2.07 -3.61
N THR A 10 7.70 1.88 -4.92
CA THR A 10 8.00 0.56 -5.49
C THR A 10 9.37 0.04 -5.03
N GLY A 11 10.33 0.93 -4.77
CA GLY A 11 11.63 0.57 -4.22
C GLY A 11 11.53 0.00 -2.80
N LEU A 12 10.77 0.65 -1.92
CA LEU A 12 10.57 0.19 -0.53
C LEU A 12 9.75 -1.11 -0.49
N LEU A 13 8.73 -1.21 -1.35
CA LEU A 13 7.98 -2.45 -1.57
C LEU A 13 8.91 -3.59 -1.99
N GLY A 14 9.78 -3.35 -2.98
CA GLY A 14 10.73 -4.35 -3.47
C GLY A 14 11.70 -4.83 -2.39
N VAL A 15 12.23 -3.91 -1.58
CA VAL A 15 13.09 -4.24 -0.44
C VAL A 15 12.33 -5.05 0.61
N ALA A 16 11.12 -4.63 0.98
CA ALA A 16 10.30 -5.34 1.96
C ALA A 16 9.91 -6.74 1.47
N ALA A 17 9.60 -6.89 0.19
CA ALA A 17 9.34 -8.17 -0.46
C ALA A 17 10.60 -9.07 -0.47
N LEU A 18 11.78 -8.54 -0.78
CA LEU A 18 13.02 -9.33 -0.75
C LEU A 18 13.38 -9.78 0.67
N ILE A 19 13.24 -8.91 1.67
CA ILE A 19 13.44 -9.26 3.07
C ILE A 19 12.46 -10.36 3.49
N GLY A 20 11.18 -10.19 3.18
CA GLY A 20 10.17 -11.20 3.47
C GLY A 20 10.47 -12.53 2.76
N ALA A 21 10.91 -12.47 1.50
CA ALA A 21 11.28 -13.65 0.72
C ALA A 21 12.40 -14.46 1.38
N SER A 22 13.39 -13.79 1.97
CA SER A 22 14.47 -14.45 2.72
C SER A 22 13.99 -15.15 3.98
N PHE A 23 12.87 -14.75 4.58
CA PHE A 23 12.34 -15.37 5.81
C PHE A 23 11.36 -16.52 5.55
N ALA A 24 10.49 -16.40 4.53
CA ALA A 24 9.40 -17.37 4.31
C ALA A 24 9.12 -17.65 2.82
N GLY A 25 10.11 -17.45 1.95
CA GLY A 25 9.99 -17.70 0.51
C GLY A 25 8.88 -16.87 -0.14
N ILE A 26 8.08 -17.49 -0.98
CA ILE A 26 7.03 -16.79 -1.74
C ILE A 26 6.01 -16.10 -0.81
N LEU A 27 5.64 -16.74 0.30
CA LEU A 27 4.70 -16.15 1.26
C LEU A 27 5.28 -14.92 1.95
N GLY A 28 6.53 -15.02 2.37
CA GLY A 28 7.24 -13.89 2.95
C GLY A 28 7.38 -12.75 1.95
N ALA A 29 7.61 -13.03 0.67
CA ALA A 29 7.67 -12.01 -0.38
C ALA A 29 6.36 -11.25 -0.54
N ILE A 30 5.22 -11.96 -0.52
CA ILE A 30 3.89 -11.36 -0.65
C ILE A 30 3.54 -10.54 0.60
N VAL A 31 3.78 -11.07 1.80
CA VAL A 31 3.51 -10.36 3.06
C VAL A 31 4.41 -9.14 3.21
N GLY A 32 5.70 -9.29 2.89
CA GLY A 32 6.68 -8.20 2.92
C GLY A 32 6.35 -7.10 1.92
N GLY A 33 6.01 -7.46 0.68
CA GLY A 33 5.57 -6.52 -0.34
C GLY A 33 4.30 -5.77 0.08
N ALA A 34 3.30 -6.48 0.59
CA ALA A 34 2.05 -5.88 1.06
C ALA A 34 2.24 -4.95 2.26
N ALA A 35 3.14 -5.30 3.19
CA ALA A 35 3.48 -4.44 4.31
C ALA A 35 4.22 -3.17 3.86
N GLY A 36 5.17 -3.30 2.92
CA GLY A 36 5.88 -2.17 2.33
C GLY A 36 4.94 -1.21 1.62
N ASP A 37 4.08 -1.76 0.75
CA ASP A 37 3.05 -1.04 -0.01
C ASP A 37 2.07 -0.30 0.91
N ALA A 38 1.57 -0.97 1.95
CA ALA A 38 0.64 -0.36 2.90
C ALA A 38 1.24 0.84 3.63
N VAL A 39 2.53 0.78 3.97
CA VAL A 39 3.23 1.89 4.64
C VAL A 39 3.39 3.08 3.69
N THR A 40 3.86 2.85 2.47
CA THR A 40 4.11 3.91 1.49
C THR A 40 2.81 4.55 0.99
N ASP A 41 1.75 3.76 0.78
CA ASP A 41 0.42 4.27 0.47
C ASP A 41 -0.20 5.09 1.61
N GLY A 42 0.08 4.69 2.86
CA GLY A 42 -0.28 5.48 4.04
C GLY A 42 0.33 6.88 3.98
N PHE A 43 1.62 6.98 3.66
CA PHE A 43 2.29 8.28 3.45
C PHE A 43 1.77 9.03 2.22
N ALA A 44 1.50 8.32 1.12
CA ALA A 44 0.97 8.89 -0.11
C ALA A 44 -0.38 9.58 0.13
N GLY A 45 -1.31 8.90 0.80
CA GLY A 45 -2.64 9.43 1.05
C GLY A 45 -2.66 10.58 2.06
N LEU A 46 -1.71 10.63 3.01
CA LEU A 46 -1.54 11.80 3.89
C LEU A 46 -1.09 13.03 3.10
N PHE A 47 -0.15 12.85 2.16
CA PHE A 47 0.28 13.91 1.26
C PHE A 47 -0.84 14.38 0.34
N GLU A 48 -1.53 13.45 -0.32
CA GLU A 48 -2.66 13.77 -1.21
C GLU A 48 -3.77 14.51 -0.48
N GLY A 49 -4.18 14.08 0.71
CA GLY A 49 -5.25 14.78 1.38
C GLY A 49 -4.82 16.07 2.09
N LYS A 50 -3.54 16.25 2.45
CA LYS A 50 -3.01 17.60 2.79
C LYS A 50 -3.09 18.53 1.59
N MET A 51 -2.79 18.02 0.39
CA MET A 51 -2.94 18.78 -0.85
C MET A 51 -4.41 19.11 -1.13
N ALA A 52 -5.31 18.14 -0.95
CA ALA A 52 -6.76 18.35 -1.08
C ALA A 52 -7.28 19.38 -0.06
N GLU A 53 -6.78 19.37 1.18
CA GLU A 53 -7.15 20.37 2.18
C GLU A 53 -6.59 21.76 1.85
N TYR A 54 -5.40 21.83 1.27
CA TYR A 54 -4.83 23.07 0.76
C TYR A 54 -5.66 23.65 -0.40
N LEU A 55 -6.11 22.81 -1.34
CA LEU A 55 -7.04 23.20 -2.41
C LEU A 55 -8.42 23.60 -1.87
N ARG A 56 -8.90 22.93 -0.82
CA ARG A 56 -10.15 23.28 -0.11
C ARG A 56 -10.09 24.67 0.49
N LYS A 57 -8.96 25.05 1.10
CA LYS A 57 -8.73 26.42 1.59
C LYS A 57 -8.72 27.46 0.46
N HIS A 58 -8.46 27.05 -0.78
CA HIS A 58 -8.49 27.90 -1.98
C HIS A 58 -9.79 27.77 -2.79
N GLY A 59 -10.86 27.20 -2.20
CA GLY A 59 -12.22 27.25 -2.75
C GLY A 59 -12.63 26.05 -3.61
N ILE A 60 -11.78 25.04 -3.78
CA ILE A 60 -12.11 23.82 -4.52
C ILE A 60 -12.67 22.78 -3.53
N LYS A 61 -13.96 22.46 -3.63
CA LYS A 61 -14.64 21.52 -2.72
C LYS A 61 -14.21 20.07 -2.99
N GLU A 62 -13.13 19.62 -2.36
CA GLU A 62 -12.81 18.19 -2.27
C GLU A 62 -13.40 17.55 -0.99
N ALA A 63 -14.04 16.38 -1.15
CA ALA A 63 -14.83 15.72 -0.11
C ALA A 63 -14.03 14.78 0.83
N ARG A 64 -12.71 14.63 0.67
CA ARG A 64 -11.91 13.64 1.43
C ARG A 64 -10.85 14.29 2.31
N THR A 65 -10.78 13.85 3.57
CA THR A 65 -9.75 14.27 4.53
C THR A 65 -8.45 13.49 4.33
N PRO A 66 -7.27 14.06 4.69
CA PRO A 66 -5.96 13.38 4.60
C PRO A 66 -5.92 12.02 5.28
N LEU A 67 -6.55 11.93 6.45
CA LEU A 67 -6.61 10.67 7.20
C LEU A 67 -7.46 9.62 6.46
N SER A 68 -8.59 10.03 5.88
CA SER A 68 -9.51 9.11 5.19
C SER A 68 -8.93 8.59 3.87
N SER A 69 -8.20 9.43 3.12
CA SER A 69 -7.56 9.02 1.86
C SER A 69 -6.38 8.06 2.10
N SER A 70 -5.55 8.37 3.11
CA SER A 70 -4.44 7.51 3.59
C SER A 70 -4.92 6.15 4.08
N MET A 71 -5.86 6.15 5.03
CA MET A 71 -6.39 4.92 5.59
C MET A 71 -7.12 4.08 4.54
N GLY A 72 -7.80 4.72 3.58
CA GLY A 72 -8.51 4.03 2.50
C GLY A 72 -7.56 3.25 1.57
N LYS A 73 -6.45 3.85 1.14
CA LYS A 73 -5.46 3.17 0.29
C LYS A 73 -4.75 2.04 1.05
N MET A 74 -4.25 2.34 2.24
CA MET A 74 -3.57 1.37 3.11
C MET A 74 -4.45 0.16 3.43
N SER A 75 -5.69 0.38 3.91
CA SER A 75 -6.60 -0.72 4.25
C SER A 75 -7.08 -1.47 3.02
N GLY A 76 -7.25 -0.78 1.88
CA GLY A 76 -7.57 -1.40 0.60
C GLY A 76 -6.50 -2.40 0.14
N CYS A 77 -5.21 -2.02 0.20
CA CYS A 77 -4.11 -2.91 -0.16
C CYS A 77 -4.00 -4.11 0.80
N LEU A 78 -4.12 -3.89 2.11
CA LEU A 78 -4.11 -4.96 3.12
C LEU A 78 -5.27 -5.96 2.96
N ILE A 79 -6.49 -5.47 2.77
CA ILE A 79 -7.67 -6.32 2.57
C ILE A 79 -7.57 -7.05 1.22
N GLY A 80 -7.17 -6.35 0.16
CA GLY A 80 -7.00 -6.93 -1.17
C GLY A 80 -5.99 -8.07 -1.18
N VAL A 81 -4.81 -7.85 -0.58
CA VAL A 81 -3.79 -8.89 -0.42
C VAL A 81 -4.32 -10.04 0.44
N GLY A 82 -4.98 -9.76 1.56
CA GLY A 82 -5.56 -10.79 2.42
C GLY A 82 -6.57 -11.70 1.68
N ILE A 83 -7.45 -11.13 0.87
CA ILE A 83 -8.42 -11.87 0.06
C ILE A 83 -7.70 -12.71 -1.00
N VAL A 84 -6.77 -12.12 -1.76
CA VAL A 84 -6.01 -12.84 -2.79
C VAL A 84 -5.20 -13.97 -2.18
N LEU A 85 -4.56 -13.76 -1.02
CA LEU A 85 -3.81 -14.79 -0.32
C LEU A 85 -4.71 -15.93 0.15
N THR A 86 -5.89 -15.60 0.68
CA THR A 86 -6.88 -16.59 1.14
C THR A 86 -7.41 -17.43 -0.03
N ILE A 87 -7.71 -16.80 -1.16
CA ILE A 87 -8.16 -17.48 -2.39
C ILE A 87 -7.03 -18.32 -2.98
N ALA A 88 -5.82 -17.77 -3.09
CA ALA A 88 -4.64 -18.47 -3.58
C ALA A 88 -4.35 -19.70 -2.71
N TRP A 89 -4.43 -19.59 -1.39
CA TRP A 89 -4.27 -20.71 -0.47
C TRP A 89 -5.33 -21.79 -0.69
N SER A 90 -6.59 -21.38 -0.84
CA SER A 90 -7.73 -22.29 -1.01
C SER A 90 -7.70 -23.04 -2.36
N ILE A 91 -7.29 -22.35 -3.44
CA ILE A 91 -7.30 -22.90 -4.81
C ILE A 91 -5.99 -23.61 -5.15
N LEU A 92 -4.84 -22.99 -4.87
CA LEU A 92 -3.55 -23.49 -5.34
C LEU A 92 -2.96 -24.58 -4.44
N LYS A 93 -3.56 -24.87 -3.28
CA LYS A 93 -2.99 -25.78 -2.25
C LYS A 93 -1.47 -25.57 -2.15
N ILE A 94 -1.03 -24.32 -2.00
CA ILE A 94 0.38 -24.01 -1.81
C ILE A 94 0.80 -24.73 -0.52
N SER A 95 1.45 -25.89 -0.71
CA SER A 95 2.10 -26.62 0.36
C SER A 95 3.37 -25.85 0.64
N ILE A 96 3.43 -25.28 1.84
CA ILE A 96 4.66 -24.77 2.41
C ILE A 96 5.63 -25.93 2.64
#